data_AF-A0A511YWI0-F1
#
_entry.id   AF-A0A511YWI0-F1
#
_cell.length_a   1.000
_cell.length_b   1.000
_cell.length_c   1.000
_cell.angle_alpha   90.00
_cell.angle_beta   90.00
_cell.angle_gamma   90.00
#
_symmetry.space_group_name_H-M   'P 1'
#
loop_
_entity.id
_entity.type
_entity.pdbx_description
1 polymer ?
#
loop_
_entity_poly.entity_id
_entity_poly.type
_entity_poly.pdbx_seq_one_letter_code
_entity_poly.pdbx_strand_id
1 'polypeptide(L)'
;MSEPAGAVRVDAWVWGVRLFTTRSAAAAACRAGHVRVNGDRAKPATPVRVGDEVAVHLAARDVVYEVTGLLLKRASATVAAQHYLDRSPPPPPREFVAPVAQRERGAGRPTKRERREIDRWRGR
;
A
#
# COMPACT_ATOMS: atom_id res chain seq x y z
N MET A 1 -9.21 4.42 32.92
CA MET A 1 -8.41 4.22 31.69
C MET A 1 -8.15 5.62 31.14
N SER A 2 -6.96 6.16 31.39
CA SER A 2 -6.65 7.55 31.06
C SER A 2 -6.46 7.65 29.55
N GLU A 3 -7.40 8.26 28.84
CA GLU A 3 -7.15 8.73 27.48
C GLU A 3 -6.00 9.74 27.55
N PRO A 4 -4.92 9.60 26.78
CA PRO A 4 -3.97 10.68 26.68
C PRO A 4 -4.68 11.84 25.98
N ALA A 5 -5.08 12.85 26.75
CA ALA A 5 -5.50 14.17 26.27
C ALA A 5 -4.31 14.87 25.61
N GLY A 6 -3.89 14.34 24.45
CA GLY A 6 -2.69 14.74 23.75
C GLY A 6 -2.85 14.62 22.25
N ALA A 7 -1.79 14.97 21.54
CA ALA A 7 -1.66 14.76 20.11
C ALA A 7 -0.36 14.02 19.82
N VAL A 8 -0.37 13.17 18.81
CA VAL A 8 0.84 12.52 18.31
C VAL A 8 1.12 12.98 16.89
N ARG A 9 2.38 12.91 16.46
CA ARG A 9 2.74 13.23 15.08
C ARG A 9 2.10 12.22 14.14
N VAL A 10 1.55 12.69 13.03
CA VAL A 10 0.95 11.82 12.01
C VAL A 10 1.93 10.74 11.53
N ASP A 11 3.22 11.07 11.37
CA ASP A 11 4.24 10.10 10.94
C ASP A 11 4.44 8.94 11.94
N ALA A 12 4.33 9.25 13.23
CA ALA A 12 4.43 8.27 14.30
C ALA A 12 3.14 7.44 14.39
N TRP A 13 1.99 8.08 14.20
CA TRP A 13 0.69 7.42 14.28
C TRP A 13 0.49 6.42 13.12
N VAL A 14 0.68 6.83 11.86
CA VAL A 14 0.50 5.94 10.69
C VAL A 14 1.48 4.77 10.69
N TRP A 15 2.69 4.97 11.22
CA TRP A 15 3.63 3.88 11.49
C TRP A 15 3.16 3.00 12.67
N GLY A 16 2.66 3.63 13.73
CA GLY A 16 2.06 3.02 14.92
C GLY A 16 0.98 1.99 14.58
N VAL A 17 0.04 2.40 13.72
CA VAL A 17 -1.07 1.57 13.20
C VAL A 17 -0.69 0.66 12.02
N ARG A 18 0.61 0.58 11.69
CA ARG A 18 1.18 -0.34 10.68
C ARG A 18 0.82 -0.04 9.22
N LEU A 19 0.44 1.19 8.87
CA LEU A 19 0.29 1.60 7.46
C LEU A 19 1.63 1.66 6.73
N PHE A 20 2.72 1.89 7.47
CA PHE A 20 4.08 1.88 6.95
C PHE A 20 4.99 0.96 7.77
N THR A 21 5.97 0.34 7.11
CA THR A 21 6.92 -0.58 7.74
C THR A 21 7.87 0.12 8.72
N THR A 22 8.29 1.34 8.38
CA THR A 22 9.21 2.16 9.18
C THR A 22 8.68 3.58 9.35
N ARG A 23 9.12 4.26 10.42
CA ARG A 23 8.78 5.67 10.65
C ARG A 23 9.36 6.59 9.58
N SER A 24 10.54 6.27 9.05
CA SER A 24 11.15 7.04 7.95
C SER A 24 10.32 6.96 6.66
N ALA A 25 9.74 5.80 6.34
CA ALA A 25 8.82 5.65 5.21
C ALA A 25 7.54 6.45 5.41
N ALA A 26 6.96 6.43 6.62
CA ALA A 26 5.80 7.27 6.96
C ALA A 26 6.10 8.77 6.78
N ALA A 27 7.24 9.24 7.27
CA ALA A 27 7.65 10.64 7.12
C ALA A 27 7.90 11.00 5.64
N ALA A 28 8.48 10.10 4.85
CA ALA A 28 8.64 10.30 3.41
C ALA A 28 7.29 10.42 2.69
N ALA A 29 6.32 9.55 3.03
CA ALA A 29 4.97 9.61 2.48
C ALA A 29 4.24 10.92 2.83
N CYS A 30 4.39 11.43 4.05
CA CYS A 30 3.87 12.74 4.44
C CYS A 30 4.47 13.86 3.57
N ARG A 31 5.80 13.87 3.39
CA ARG A 31 6.48 14.88 2.54
C ARG A 31 6.07 14.79 1.06
N ALA A 32 5.82 13.58 0.56
CA ALA A 32 5.33 13.35 -0.79
C ALA A 32 3.84 13.74 -0.98
N GLY A 33 3.13 14.09 0.10
CA GLY A 33 1.71 14.45 0.05
C GLY A 33 0.76 13.24 -0.03
N HIS A 34 1.25 12.04 0.29
CA HIS A 34 0.44 10.82 0.34
C HIS A 34 -0.37 10.68 1.62
N VAL A 35 -0.14 11.55 2.62
CA VAL A 35 -0.87 11.53 3.88
C VAL A 35 -1.61 12.86 4.04
N ARG A 36 -2.90 12.77 4.38
CA ARG A 36 -3.76 13.90 4.69
C ARG A 36 -4.39 13.72 6.06
N VAL A 37 -4.58 14.83 6.77
CA VAL A 37 -5.31 14.88 8.04
C VAL A 37 -6.47 15.86 7.83
N ASN A 38 -7.70 15.41 8.06
CA ASN A 38 -8.92 16.20 7.88
C ASN A 38 -9.00 16.88 6.49
N GLY A 39 -8.60 16.16 5.43
CA GLY A 39 -8.58 16.64 4.05
C GLY A 39 -7.31 17.41 3.62
N ASP A 40 -6.51 17.92 4.57
CA ASP A 40 -5.34 18.73 4.27
C ASP A 40 -4.04 17.91 4.21
N ARG A 41 -3.10 18.30 3.34
CA ARG A 41 -1.77 17.66 3.27
C ARG A 41 -1.03 17.81 4.59
N ALA A 42 -0.60 16.68 5.15
CA ALA A 42 0.05 16.66 6.45
C ALA A 42 1.58 16.63 6.33
N LYS A 43 2.25 17.54 7.04
CA LYS A 43 3.71 17.43 7.28
C LYS A 43 3.94 16.28 8.27
N PRO A 44 5.13 15.64 8.30
CA PRO A 44 5.39 14.52 9.22
C PRO A 44 5.09 14.83 10.70
N ALA A 45 5.29 16.09 11.11
CA ALA A 45 5.06 16.54 12.48
C ALA A 45 3.63 17.06 12.74
N THR A 46 2.71 16.99 11.77
CA THR A 46 1.32 17.41 11.95
C THR A 46 0.70 16.64 13.13
N PRO A 47 0.09 17.33 14.11
CA PRO A 47 -0.55 16.68 15.24
C PRO A 47 -1.84 15.97 14.81
N VAL A 48 -2.03 14.76 15.31
CA VAL A 48 -3.24 13.93 15.16
C VAL A 48 -3.82 13.68 16.54
N ARG A 49 -5.15 13.81 16.64
CA ARG A 49 -5.98 13.62 17.82
C ARG A 49 -7.05 12.57 17.56
N VAL A 50 -7.66 12.07 18.64
CA VAL A 50 -8.83 11.20 18.54
C VAL A 50 -9.97 11.99 17.87
N GLY A 51 -10.67 11.35 16.94
CA GLY A 51 -11.70 11.95 16.09
C GLY A 51 -11.19 12.56 14.79
N ASP A 52 -9.87 12.73 14.61
CA ASP A 52 -9.33 13.18 13.32
C ASP A 52 -9.50 12.09 12.25
N GLU A 53 -9.67 12.52 11.00
CA GLU A 53 -9.62 11.65 9.84
C GLU A 53 -8.22 11.67 9.23
N VAL A 54 -7.64 10.48 9.05
CA VAL A 54 -6.33 10.30 8.40
C VAL A 54 -6.52 9.51 7.12
N ALA A 55 -6.30 10.18 5.99
CA ALA A 55 -6.32 9.57 4.67
C ALA A 55 -4.89 9.30 4.18
N VAL A 56 -4.63 8.09 3.70
CA VAL A 56 -3.32 7.67 3.20
C VAL A 56 -3.47 7.04 1.82
N HIS A 57 -2.73 7.59 0.86
CA HIS A 57 -2.56 7.00 -0.46
C HIS A 57 -1.47 5.93 -0.40
N LEU A 58 -1.87 4.67 -0.51
CA LEU A 58 -0.96 3.54 -0.67
C LEU A 58 -0.94 3.13 -2.15
N ALA A 59 0.18 2.55 -2.60
CA ALA A 59 0.42 2.24 -4.01
C ALA A 59 -0.71 1.46 -4.71
N ALA A 60 -1.49 0.66 -3.97
CA ALA A 60 -2.58 -0.14 -4.51
C ALA A 60 -3.98 0.38 -4.17
N ARG A 61 -4.14 1.25 -3.16
CA ARG A 61 -5.44 1.77 -2.72
C ARG A 61 -5.30 2.97 -1.78
N ASP A 62 -6.32 3.82 -1.77
CA ASP A 62 -6.53 4.80 -0.73
C ASP A 62 -7.17 4.16 0.51
N VAL A 63 -6.66 4.51 1.68
CA VAL A 63 -7.28 4.16 2.96
C VAL A 63 -7.66 5.43 3.72
N VAL A 64 -8.81 5.40 4.38
CA VAL A 64 -9.32 6.53 5.17
C VAL A 64 -9.68 6.01 6.54
N TYR A 65 -8.96 6.45 7.57
CA TYR A 65 -9.12 5.97 8.93
C TYR A 65 -9.54 7.11 9.86
N GLU A 66 -10.60 6.88 10.62
CA GLU A 66 -10.98 7.74 11.74
C GLU A 66 -10.16 7.32 12.98
N VAL A 67 -9.51 8.27 13.64
CA VAL A 67 -8.59 7.99 14.76
C VAL A 67 -9.40 7.75 16.03
N THR A 68 -9.37 6.53 16.57
CA THR A 68 -10.04 6.19 17.85
C THR A 68 -9.07 6.11 19.03
N GLY A 69 -7.76 6.10 18.76
CA GLY A 69 -6.73 6.11 19.80
C GLY A 69 -5.37 6.54 19.27
N LEU A 70 -4.47 6.94 20.17
CA LEU A 70 -3.15 7.49 19.82
C LEU A 70 -2.02 6.48 20.11
N LEU A 71 -1.20 6.20 19.09
CA LEU A 71 -0.03 5.32 19.20
C LEU A 71 1.28 6.07 18.93
N LEU A 72 2.23 5.98 19.87
CA LEU A 72 3.61 6.50 19.73
C LEU A 72 4.60 5.43 19.26
N LYS A 73 4.29 4.16 19.49
CA LYS A 73 5.12 3.00 19.13
C LYS A 73 4.34 2.09 18.19
N ARG A 74 5.05 1.39 17.31
CA ARG A 74 4.45 0.38 16.43
C ARG A 74 3.83 -0.74 17.26
N ALA A 75 2.53 -0.95 17.10
CA ALA A 75 1.78 -1.97 17.81
C ALA A 75 1.69 -3.28 17.00
N SER A 76 1.24 -4.34 17.68
CA SER A 76 0.80 -5.57 17.01
C SER A 76 -0.42 -5.30 16.13
N ALA A 77 -0.73 -6.19 15.19
CA ALA A 77 -1.89 -6.00 14.30
C ALA A 77 -3.20 -5.85 15.08
N THR A 78 -3.41 -6.70 16.10
CA THR A 78 -4.60 -6.68 16.95
C THR A 78 -4.75 -5.36 17.71
N VAL A 79 -3.66 -4.85 18.30
CA VAL A 79 -3.69 -3.60 19.07
C VAL A 79 -3.85 -2.39 18.14
N ALA A 80 -3.18 -2.40 16.98
CA ALA A 80 -3.33 -1.34 15.99
C ALA A 80 -4.78 -1.17 15.53
N ALA A 81 -5.48 -2.28 15.26
CA ALA A 81 -6.88 -2.27 14.82
C ALA A 81 -7.88 -1.68 15.84
N GLN A 82 -7.48 -1.54 17.12
CA GLN A 82 -8.32 -0.91 18.15
C GLN A 82 -8.22 0.62 18.14
N HIS A 83 -7.23 1.19 17.45
CA HIS A 83 -6.90 2.62 17.49
C HIS A 83 -7.33 3.39 16.24
N TYR A 84 -8.03 2.73 15.32
CA TYR A 84 -8.69 3.38 14.20
C TYR A 84 -9.99 2.67 13.82
N LEU A 85 -10.87 3.40 13.17
CA LEU A 85 -12.03 2.86 12.47
C LEU A 85 -11.82 3.02 10.96
N ASP A 86 -11.92 1.90 10.23
CA ASP A 86 -11.74 1.90 8.77
C ASP A 86 -12.98 2.49 8.07
N ARG A 87 -12.79 3.63 7.41
CA ARG A 87 -13.78 4.33 6.58
C ARG A 87 -13.39 4.30 5.10
N SER A 88 -12.44 3.45 4.72
CA SER A 88 -11.92 3.40 3.37
C SER A 88 -13.03 3.09 2.36
N PRO A 89 -13.04 3.72 1.19
CA PRO A 89 -13.98 3.38 0.14
C PRO A 89 -13.81 1.90 -0.25
N PRO A 90 -14.88 1.23 -0.70
CA PRO A 90 -14.78 -0.14 -1.16
C PRO A 90 -13.73 -0.23 -2.27
N PRO A 91 -12.89 -1.28 -2.28
CA PRO A 91 -11.86 -1.41 -3.30
C PRO A 91 -12.53 -1.43 -4.68
N PRO A 92 -11.94 -0.77 -5.69
CA PRO A 92 -12.47 -0.85 -7.05
C PRO A 92 -12.58 -2.32 -7.45
N PRO A 93 -13.61 -2.70 -8.22
CA PRO A 93 -13.71 -4.06 -8.75
C PRO A 93 -12.40 -4.41 -9.41
N ARG A 94 -11.85 -5.59 -9.11
CA ARG A 94 -10.68 -6.07 -9.85
C ARG A 94 -11.10 -6.19 -11.30
N GLU A 95 -10.76 -5.20 -12.12
CA GLU A 95 -10.88 -5.33 -13.56
C GLU A 95 -10.15 -6.61 -13.92
N PHE A 96 -10.83 -7.47 -14.67
CA PHE A 96 -10.31 -8.76 -15.08
C PHE A 96 -9.01 -8.49 -15.83
N VAL A 97 -7.87 -8.62 -15.16
CA VAL A 97 -6.57 -8.47 -15.81
C VAL A 97 -6.53 -9.64 -16.78
N ALA A 98 -6.76 -9.35 -18.06
CA ALA A 98 -6.71 -10.36 -19.09
C ALA A 98 -5.40 -11.12 -18.90
N PRO A 99 -5.43 -12.46 -18.81
CA PRO A 99 -4.23 -13.23 -18.60
C PRO A 99 -3.22 -12.80 -19.66
N VAL A 100 -2.02 -12.39 -19.22
CA VAL A 100 -0.92 -12.06 -20.12
C VAL A 100 -0.83 -13.23 -21.09
N ALA A 101 -1.04 -12.95 -22.38
CA ALA A 101 -1.16 -13.98 -23.41
C ALA A 101 0.01 -14.96 -23.27
N GLN A 102 -0.28 -16.15 -22.73
CA GLN A 102 0.72 -17.19 -22.54
C GLN A 102 0.98 -17.77 -23.92
N ARG A 103 2.12 -17.43 -24.51
CA ARG A 103 2.59 -18.12 -25.72
C ARG A 103 2.92 -19.55 -25.35
N GLU A 104 2.49 -20.51 -26.17
CA GLU A 104 2.90 -21.89 -25.99
C GLU A 104 4.42 -22.00 -25.97
N ARG A 105 4.93 -22.88 -25.11
CA ARG A 105 6.37 -23.08 -24.95
C ARG A 105 6.92 -23.71 -26.23
N GLY A 106 7.57 -22.89 -27.07
CA GLY A 106 8.02 -23.29 -28.42
C GLY A 106 7.38 -22.48 -29.56
N ALA A 107 6.37 -21.65 -29.28
CA ALA A 107 5.80 -20.72 -30.26
C ALA A 107 6.77 -19.54 -30.50
N GLY A 108 7.65 -19.72 -31.49
CA GLY A 108 8.64 -18.71 -31.87
C GLY A 108 9.75 -19.28 -32.76
N ARG A 109 10.99 -18.83 -32.51
CA ARG A 109 12.18 -19.29 -33.25
C ARG A 109 12.29 -20.82 -33.15
N PRO A 110 12.44 -21.54 -34.28
CA PRO A 110 12.58 -22.99 -34.26
C PRO A 110 13.70 -23.42 -33.32
N THR A 111 13.40 -24.43 -32.51
CA THR A 111 14.39 -25.12 -31.67
C THR A 111 15.48 -25.73 -32.55
N LYS A 112 16.62 -26.09 -31.94
CA LYS A 112 17.75 -26.68 -32.70
C LYS A 112 17.36 -27.96 -33.44
N ARG A 113 16.42 -28.76 -32.88
CA ARG A 113 15.90 -29.98 -33.51
C ARG A 113 15.04 -29.64 -34.73
N GLU A 114 14.07 -28.75 -34.56
CA GLU A 114 13.18 -28.28 -35.63
C GLU A 114 13.96 -27.60 -36.77
N ARG A 115 15.00 -26.81 -36.44
CA ARG A 115 15.88 -26.21 -37.47
C ARG A 115 16.58 -27.28 -38.31
N ARG A 116 17.15 -28.31 -37.67
CA ARG A 116 17.80 -29.43 -38.37
C ARG A 116 16.82 -30.26 -39.21
N GLU A 117 15.57 -30.37 -38.77
CA GLU A 117 14.51 -30.98 -39.57
C GLU A 117 14.20 -30.12 -40.79
N ILE A 118 13.97 -28.82 -40.61
CA ILE A 118 13.74 -27.88 -41.72
C ILE A 118 14.89 -27.88 -42.72
N ASP A 119 16.15 -27.91 -42.26
CA ASP A 119 17.33 -27.93 -43.12
C ASP A 119 17.38 -29.23 -43.95
N ARG A 120 17.14 -30.39 -43.32
CA ARG A 120 17.02 -31.70 -44.02
C ARG A 120 15.93 -31.70 -45.08
N TRP A 121 14.75 -31.16 -44.76
CA TRP A 121 13.65 -31.06 -45.72
C TRP A 121 13.96 -30.09 -46.87
N ARG A 122 14.78 -29.06 -46.62
CA ARG A 122 15.22 -28.08 -47.64
C ARG A 122 16.47 -28.51 -48.41
N GLY A 123 16.99 -29.72 -48.15
CA GLY A 123 18.17 -30.26 -48.83
C GLY A 123 19.47 -29.49 -48.56
N ARG A 124 19.57 -28.86 -47.38
CA ARG A 124 20.77 -28.13 -46.92
C ARG A 124 21.33 -28.73 -45.63
#